data_AF-A0A933VD33-F1
#
_entry.id   AF-A0A933VD33-F1
#
_cell.length_a   1.000
_cell.length_b   1.000
_cell.length_c   1.000
_cell.angle_alpha   90.00
_cell.angle_beta   90.00
_cell.angle_gamma   90.00
#
_symmetry.space_group_name_H-M   'P 1'
#
loop_
_entity.id
_entity.type
_entity.pdbx_description
1 polymer ?
#
loop_
_entity_poly.entity_id
_entity_poly.type
_entity_poly.pdbx_seq_one_letter_code
_entity_poly.pdbx_strand_id
1 'polypeptide(L)' 'MSLAQITVLLDIPDVRVLQTQITEHGELIITVKSTLPSACCHRCGREIRKFHGYDEWVTVQHLPILGRPAYLRYRPKR' A
#
# COMPACT_ATOMS: atom_id res chain seq x y z
N MET A 1 7.67 27.94 -1.12
CA MET A 1 7.07 27.63 0.19
C MET A 1 7.63 26.30 0.66
N SER A 2 8.33 26.26 1.78
CA SER A 2 8.77 24.99 2.39
C SER A 2 7.57 24.34 3.05
N LEU A 3 7.16 23.17 2.56
CA LEU A 3 6.13 22.39 3.24
C LEU A 3 6.76 21.76 4.48
N ALA A 4 6.11 21.92 5.64
CA ALA A 4 6.46 21.13 6.81
C ALA A 4 6.18 19.66 6.49
N GLN A 5 7.15 18.77 6.75
CA GLN A 5 7.03 17.35 6.49
C GLN A 5 7.06 16.57 7.82
N ILE A 6 6.10 15.67 7.98
CA ILE A 6 6.01 14.74 9.11
C ILE A 6 6.11 13.32 8.54
N THR A 7 6.88 12.45 9.19
CA THR A 7 7.00 11.04 8.81
C THR A 7 6.34 10.17 9.87
N VAL A 8 5.49 9.24 9.43
CA VAL A 8 4.79 8.28 10.28
C VAL A 8 5.22 6.88 9.87
N LEU A 9 5.52 6.03 10.85
CA LEU A 9 5.80 4.61 10.61
C LEU A 9 4.47 3.88 10.48
N LEU A 10 4.28 3.16 9.36
CA LEU A 10 3.08 2.37 9.12
C LEU A 10 3.08 1.03 9.85
N ASP A 11 4.22 0.60 10.37
CA ASP A 11 4.44 -0.70 11.01
C ASP A 11 4.03 -1.91 10.14
N ILE A 12 4.30 -1.79 8.82
CA ILE A 12 4.07 -2.85 7.84
C ILE A 12 5.42 -3.26 7.24
N PRO A 13 5.90 -4.48 7.51
CA PRO A 13 7.16 -4.95 6.97
C PRO A 13 7.09 -5.15 5.46
N ASP A 14 8.24 -5.11 4.80
CA ASP A 14 8.41 -5.45 3.38
C ASP A 14 7.50 -4.65 2.42
N VAL A 15 7.24 -3.38 2.77
CA VAL A 15 6.41 -2.47 1.98
C VAL A 15 7.17 -1.18 1.67
N ARG A 16 7.02 -0.70 0.45
CA ARG A 16 7.52 0.61 -0.01
C ARG A 16 6.37 1.51 -0.42
N VAL A 17 6.34 2.72 0.12
CA VAL A 17 5.40 3.77 -0.30
C VAL A 17 5.82 4.30 -1.69
N LEU A 18 4.85 4.35 -2.60
CA LEU A 18 4.99 4.87 -3.95
C LEU A 18 4.45 6.29 -4.07
N GLN A 19 3.31 6.55 -3.45
CA GLN A 19 2.61 7.82 -3.52
C GLN A 19 1.75 8.01 -2.28
N THR A 20 1.64 9.25 -1.82
CA THR A 20 0.69 9.68 -0.80
C THR A 20 -0.14 10.80 -1.40
N GLN A 21 -1.45 10.76 -1.18
CA GLN A 21 -2.37 11.79 -1.65
C GLN A 21 -3.49 11.98 -0.63
N ILE A 22 -3.97 13.21 -0.53
CA ILE A 22 -5.16 13.52 0.27
C ILE A 22 -6.29 13.79 -0.72
N THR A 23 -7.43 13.12 -0.54
CA THR A 23 -8.61 13.33 -1.38
C THR A 23 -9.27 14.68 -1.07
N GLU A 24 -10.17 15.13 -1.93
CA GLU A 24 -10.97 16.34 -1.69
C GLU A 24 -11.80 16.23 -0.40
N HIS A 25 -12.16 15.02 0.00
CA HIS A 25 -12.87 14.73 1.26
C HIS A 25 -11.94 14.61 2.48
N GLY A 26 -10.63 14.81 2.30
CA GLY A 26 -9.64 14.84 3.38
C GLY A 26 -9.09 13.48 3.79
N GLU A 27 -9.39 12.41 3.04
CA GLU A 27 -8.91 11.05 3.27
C GLU A 27 -7.46 10.89 2.79
N LEU A 28 -6.63 10.20 3.55
CA LEU A 28 -5.26 9.91 3.17
C LEU A 28 -5.19 8.57 2.43
N ILE A 29 -4.83 8.60 1.15
CA ILE A 29 -4.55 7.39 0.36
C ILE A 29 -3.04 7.23 0.24
N ILE A 30 -2.53 6.09 0.71
CA ILE A 30 -1.13 5.71 0.64
C ILE A 30 -1.01 4.55 -0.33
N THR A 31 -0.49 4.82 -1.53
CA THR A 31 -0.21 3.80 -2.52
C THR A 31 1.11 3.10 -2.18
N VAL A 32 1.07 1.78 -2.04
CA VAL A 32 2.21 0.97 -1.63
C VAL A 32 2.45 -0.21 -2.57
N LYS A 33 3.67 -0.75 -2.54
CA LYS A 33 4.02 -2.04 -3.15
C LYS A 33 4.80 -2.91 -2.17
N SER A 34 4.64 -4.22 -2.30
CA SER A 34 5.50 -5.17 -1.59
C SER A 34 6.91 -5.17 -2.18
N THR A 35 7.92 -5.26 -1.31
CA THR A 35 9.32 -5.46 -1.68
C THR A 35 9.70 -6.93 -1.79
N LEU A 36 8.81 -7.86 -1.42
CA LEU A 36 9.07 -9.28 -1.51
C LEU A 36 9.24 -9.73 -2.98
N PRO A 37 10.20 -10.63 -3.25
CA PRO A 37 10.45 -11.16 -4.60
C PRO A 37 9.39 -12.16 -5.04
N SER A 38 8.61 -12.71 -4.10
CA SER A 38 7.59 -13.72 -4.32
C SER A 38 6.25 -13.34 -3.71
N ALA A 39 5.20 -14.06 -4.08
CA ALA A 39 3.87 -13.94 -3.49
C ALA A 39 3.26 -15.33 -3.30
N CYS A 40 2.38 -15.48 -2.31
CA CYS A 40 1.63 -16.72 -2.13
C CYS A 40 0.42 -16.76 -3.08
N CYS A 41 0.22 -17.89 -3.76
CA CYS A 41 -0.94 -18.08 -4.61
C CYS A 41 -2.23 -18.07 -3.79
N HIS A 42 -3.15 -17.14 -4.05
CA HIS A 42 -4.48 -17.12 -3.39
C HIS A 42 -5.33 -18.40 -3.58
N ARG A 43 -5.07 -19.22 -4.62
CA ARG A 43 -5.82 -20.46 -4.91
C ARG A 43 -5.23 -21.69 -4.23
N CYS A 44 -3.90 -21.82 -4.23
CA CYS A 44 -3.24 -23.06 -3.79
C CYS A 44 -2.20 -22.85 -2.68
N GLY A 45 -1.97 -21.62 -2.23
CA GLY A 45 -1.05 -21.28 -1.14
C GLY A 45 0.44 -21.39 -1.46
N ARG A 46 0.82 -21.91 -2.64
CA ARG A 46 2.22 -22.09 -3.03
C ARG A 46 2.92 -20.76 -3.29
N GLU A 47 4.21 -20.69 -3.00
CA GLU A 47 5.06 -19.56 -3.36
C GLU A 47 5.17 -19.46 -4.89
N ILE A 48 4.84 -18.29 -5.43
CA ILE A 48 5.01 -17.93 -6.83
C ILE A 48 6.14 -16.90 -6.89
N ARG A 49 7.21 -17.26 -7.61
CA ARG A 49 8.33 -16.36 -7.93
C ARG A 49 8.25 -15.77 -9.34
N LYS A 50 7.47 -16.41 -10.21
CA LYS A 50 7.29 -15.97 -11.59
C LYS A 50 6.25 -14.85 -11.62
N PHE A 51 6.66 -13.68 -12.09
CA PHE A 51 5.77 -12.55 -12.30
C PHE A 51 5.09 -12.65 -13.68
N HIS A 52 3.77 -12.73 -13.68
CA HIS A 52 2.89 -12.72 -14.84
C HIS A 52 2.15 -11.39 -15.00
N GLY A 53 1.99 -10.63 -13.92
CA GLY A 53 1.40 -9.30 -13.97
C GLY A 53 0.92 -8.81 -12.61
N TYR A 54 0.21 -7.69 -12.64
CA TYR A 54 -0.48 -7.16 -11.46
C TYR A 54 -1.98 -7.46 -11.56
N ASP A 55 -2.59 -7.78 -10.43
CA ASP A 55 -4.05 -7.87 -10.32
C ASP A 55 -4.68 -6.46 -10.26
N GLU A 56 -5.99 -6.40 -10.09
CA GLU A 56 -6.71 -5.15 -9.85
C GLU A 56 -6.22 -4.42 -8.60
N TRP A 57 -6.49 -3.12 -8.55
CA TRP A 57 -6.19 -2.31 -7.37
C TRP A 57 -7.05 -2.77 -6.19
N VAL A 58 -6.38 -2.99 -5.05
CA VAL A 58 -7.02 -3.26 -3.77
C VAL A 58 -6.82 -2.05 -2.87
N THR A 59 -7.91 -1.62 -2.23
CA THR A 59 -7.88 -0.56 -1.21
C THR A 59 -8.37 -1.15 0.10
N VAL A 60 -7.57 -1.00 1.16
CA VAL A 60 -7.92 -1.45 2.51
C VAL A 60 -7.86 -0.27 3.47
N GLN A 61 -8.80 -0.23 4.41
CA GLN A 61 -8.79 0.77 5.48
C GLN A 61 -7.65 0.48 6.46
N HIS A 62 -6.94 1.53 6.86
CA HIS A 62 -5.88 1.48 7.87
C HIS A 62 -6.26 2.33 9.08
N LEU A 63 -5.38 2.36 10.09
CA LEU A 63 -5.54 3.25 11.23
C LEU A 63 -5.50 4.71 10.77
N PRO A 64 -6.38 5.57 11.33
CA PRO A 64 -6.36 6.99 11.05
C PRO A 64 -4.98 7.61 11.33
N ILE A 65 -4.51 8.46 10.42
CA ILE A 65 -3.23 9.15 10.54
C ILE A 65 -3.50 10.63 10.68
N LEU A 66 -3.03 11.23 11.79
CA LEU A 66 -3.24 12.65 12.11
C LEU A 66 -4.72 13.06 12.09
N GLY A 67 -5.60 12.19 12.61
CA GLY A 67 -7.04 12.43 12.68
C GLY A 67 -7.80 12.27 11.36
N ARG A 68 -7.14 11.81 10.29
CA ARG A 68 -7.76 11.58 8.98
C ARG A 68 -7.98 10.09 8.74
N PRO A 69 -9.11 9.67 8.13
CA PRO A 69 -9.24 8.32 7.61
C PRO A 69 -8.09 8.02 6.65
N ALA A 70 -7.42 6.88 6.85
CA ALA A 70 -6.30 6.47 6.03
C ALA A 70 -6.58 5.14 5.34
N TYR A 71 -6.14 5.02 4.10
CA TYR A 71 -6.32 3.85 3.26
C TYR A 71 -5.00 3.46 2.61
N LEU A 72 -4.73 2.16 2.57
CA LEU A 72 -3.63 1.60 1.80
C LEU A 72 -4.17 1.13 0.46
N ARG A 73 -3.50 1.53 -0.61
CA ARG A 73 -3.83 1.11 -1.98
C ARG A 73 -2.65 0.34 -2.57
N TYR A 74 -2.87 -0.87 -3.07
CA TYR A 74 -1.81 -1.68 -3.66
C TYR A 74 -2.34 -2.58 -4.79
N ARG A 75 -1.43 -3.16 -5.57
CA ARG A 75 -1.77 -4.20 -6.55
C ARG A 75 -1.04 -5.50 -6.21
N PRO A 76 -1.75 -6.62 -5.99
CA PRO A 76 -1.12 -7.92 -5.85
C PRO A 76 -0.32 -8.30 -7.11
N LYS A 77 0.80 -9.00 -6.92
CA LYS A 77 1.53 -9.67 -8.01
C LYS A 77 0.87 -11.01 -8.31
N ARG A 78 0.81 -11.39 -9.59
CA ARG A 78 0.28 -12.67 -10.08
C ARG A 78 1.31 -13.38 -10.94
#